data_AF-A0A3D8RPW2-F1
#
_entry.id   AF-A0A3D8RPW2-F1
#
_cell.length_a   1.000
_cell.length_b   1.000
_cell.length_c   1.000
_cell.angle_alpha   90.00
_cell.angle_beta   90.00
_cell.angle_gamma   90.00
#
_symmetry.space_group_name_H-M   'P 1'
#
loop_
_entity.id
_entity.type
_entity.pdbx_description
1 polymer ?
#
loop_
_entity_poly.entity_id
_entity_poly.type
_entity_poly.pdbx_seq_one_letter_code
_entity_poly.pdbx_strand_id
1 'polypeptide(L)'
;MSIDRRKAALFCTAAAVRLLLFTAFPGLPDLLTGRVEISTPVTSFKRLQEGLFLYNHNVSPYDGGVYHQAPLLLPLFSLLPNSLDYPIFTYIIYILVDLLSADALMKIADSGEARSSKLYTSPRKDKKWGSLEIAAA
;
A
#
# COMPACT_ATOMS: atom_id res chain seq x y z
N MET A 1 -8.81 15.32 22.17
CA MET A 1 -8.74 13.91 21.71
C MET A 1 -7.45 13.33 22.26
N SER A 2 -7.51 12.44 23.26
CA SER A 2 -6.30 11.87 23.85
C SER A 2 -5.67 10.91 22.84
N ILE A 3 -4.47 11.24 22.34
CA ILE A 3 -3.73 10.33 21.46
C ILE A 3 -3.30 9.14 22.31
N ASP A 4 -3.75 7.94 21.95
CA ASP A 4 -3.27 6.72 22.57
C ASP A 4 -1.76 6.59 22.29
N ARG A 5 -0.96 6.68 23.36
CA ARG A 5 0.50 6.63 23.29
C ARG A 5 1.00 5.35 22.64
N ARG A 6 0.30 4.22 22.82
CA ARG A 6 0.68 2.93 22.22
C ARG A 6 0.45 2.93 20.72
N LYS A 7 -0.71 3.43 20.28
CA LYS A 7 -1.02 3.59 18.85
C LYS A 7 -0.02 4.54 18.19
N ALA A 8 0.24 5.69 18.79
CA ALA A 8 1.22 6.64 18.25
C ALA A 8 2.61 6.03 18.14
N ALA A 9 3.10 5.35 19.18
CA ALA A 9 4.39 4.67 19.16
C ALA A 9 4.46 3.61 18.04
N LEU A 10 3.40 2.81 17.85
CA LEU A 10 3.33 1.79 16.80
C LEU A 10 3.44 2.41 15.41
N PHE A 11 2.62 3.43 15.12
CA PHE A 11 2.60 4.09 13.82
C PHE A 11 3.91 4.83 13.51
N CYS A 12 4.48 5.53 14.51
CA CYS A 12 5.79 6.16 14.38
C CYS A 12 6.88 5.12 14.11
N THR A 13 6.85 3.97 14.79
CA THR A 13 7.82 2.90 14.58
C THR A 13 7.67 2.30 13.18
N ALA A 14 6.45 2.02 12.73
CA ALA A 14 6.18 1.51 11.38
C ALA A 14 6.69 2.47 10.29
N ALA A 15 6.40 3.76 10.43
CA ALA A 15 6.88 4.80 9.52
C ALA A 15 8.42 4.90 9.53
N ALA A 16 9.04 4.87 10.70
CA ALA A 16 10.49 4.91 10.85
C ALA A 16 11.16 3.68 10.22
N VAL A 17 10.62 2.48 10.43
CA VAL A 17 11.12 1.24 9.81
C VAL A 17 11.02 1.34 8.29
N ARG A 18 9.88 1.80 7.77
CA ARG A 18 9.68 1.94 6.32
C ARG A 18 10.64 2.97 5.70
N LEU A 19 10.83 4.11 6.35
CA LEU A 19 11.78 5.14 5.94
C LEU A 19 13.23 4.65 6.01
N LEU A 20 13.59 3.89 7.05
CA LEU A 20 14.90 3.27 7.19
C LEU A 20 15.13 2.28 6.05
N LEU A 21 14.16 1.41 5.73
CA LEU A 21 14.29 0.45 4.63
C LEU A 21 14.52 1.15 3.28
N PHE A 22 13.76 2.20 2.99
CA PHE A 22 13.92 2.93 1.73
C PHE A 22 15.26 3.68 1.62
N THR A 23 15.75 4.25 2.72
CA THR A 23 16.96 5.07 2.71
C THR A 23 18.25 4.26 2.88
N ALA A 24 18.24 3.23 3.73
CA ALA A 24 19.41 2.39 3.99
C ALA A 24 19.56 1.25 2.97
N PHE A 25 18.48 0.81 2.32
CA PHE A 25 18.48 -0.28 1.34
C PHE A 25 17.77 0.09 0.03
N PRO A 26 18.25 1.11 -0.71
CA PRO A 26 17.57 1.61 -1.90
C PRO A 26 17.42 0.59 -3.03
N GLY A 27 18.28 -0.45 -3.08
CA GLY A 27 18.18 -1.54 -4.07
C GLY A 27 17.16 -2.64 -3.71
N LEU A 28 16.57 -2.62 -2.51
CA LEU A 28 15.63 -3.64 -2.06
C LEU A 28 14.36 -3.70 -2.94
N PRO A 29 13.72 -2.58 -3.34
CA PRO A 29 12.57 -2.63 -4.26
C PRO A 29 12.90 -3.29 -5.60
N ASP A 30 14.05 -3.02 -6.19
CA ASP A 30 14.46 -3.59 -7.47
C ASP A 30 14.69 -5.11 -7.36
N LEU A 31 15.32 -5.55 -6.26
CA LEU A 31 15.53 -6.97 -5.99
C LEU A 31 14.22 -7.73 -5.82
N LEU A 32 13.24 -7.15 -5.11
CA LEU A 32 11.95 -7.77 -4.85
C LEU A 32 11.06 -7.77 -6.10
N THR A 33 10.98 -6.64 -6.81
CA THR A 33 10.14 -6.51 -8.01
C THR A 33 10.69 -7.28 -9.21
N GLY A 34 11.98 -7.65 -9.19
CA GLY A 34 12.56 -8.57 -10.17
C GLY A 34 12.13 -10.03 -10.01
N ARG A 35 11.33 -10.38 -8.98
CA ARG A 35 10.82 -11.74 -8.76
C ARG A 35 9.36 -11.85 -9.18
N VAL A 36 9.07 -12.87 -9.99
CA VAL A 36 7.70 -13.16 -10.47
C VAL A 36 6.72 -13.52 -9.36
N GLU A 37 7.23 -14.02 -8.22
CA GLU A 37 6.45 -14.35 -7.03
C GLU A 37 5.86 -13.11 -6.34
N ILE A 38 6.52 -11.95 -6.52
CA ILE A 38 6.18 -10.69 -5.85
C ILE A 38 5.54 -9.71 -6.85
N SER A 39 6.01 -9.72 -8.09
CA SER A 39 5.57 -8.80 -9.14
C SER A 39 4.92 -9.55 -10.31
N THR A 40 3.59 -9.43 -10.41
CA THR A 40 2.77 -10.00 -11.49
C THR A 40 2.42 -8.93 -12.54
N PRO A 41 1.88 -9.30 -13.72
CA PRO A 41 1.50 -8.32 -14.75
C PRO A 41 0.54 -7.22 -14.26
N VAL A 42 -0.28 -7.51 -13.25
CA VAL A 42 -1.26 -6.56 -12.69
C VAL A 42 -0.77 -5.85 -11.43
N THR A 43 0.25 -6.35 -10.73
CA THR A 43 0.78 -5.76 -9.48
C THR A 43 2.13 -5.05 -9.64
N SER A 44 2.77 -5.15 -10.80
CA SER A 44 4.13 -4.62 -11.01
C SER A 44 4.18 -3.09 -11.07
N PHE A 45 4.91 -2.48 -10.12
CA PHE A 45 5.17 -1.04 -10.12
C PHE A 45 6.01 -0.59 -11.33
N LYS A 46 6.98 -1.40 -11.76
CA LYS A 46 7.79 -1.13 -12.95
C LYS A 46 6.92 -1.04 -14.21
N ARG A 47 5.94 -1.93 -14.35
CA ARG A 47 4.98 -1.91 -15.47
C ARG A 47 4.08 -0.68 -15.42
N LEU A 48 3.70 -0.21 -14.23
CA LEU A 48 2.98 1.07 -14.08
C LEU A 48 3.83 2.26 -14.55
N GLN A 49 5.11 2.33 -14.15
CA GLN A 49 6.01 3.39 -14.60
C GLN A 49 6.19 3.38 -16.13
N GLU A 50 6.36 2.20 -16.72
CA GLU A 50 6.48 2.03 -18.18
C GLU A 50 5.16 2.40 -18.90
N GLY A 51 4.01 2.00 -18.33
CA GLY A 51 2.71 2.38 -18.84
C GLY A 51 2.48 3.89 -18.82
N LEU A 52 2.87 4.57 -17.73
CA LEU A 52 2.84 6.04 -17.63
C LEU A 52 3.78 6.71 -18.63
N PHE A 53 4.97 6.15 -18.83
CA PHE A 53 5.91 6.65 -19.82
C PHE A 53 5.29 6.61 -21.22
N LEU A 54 4.72 5.47 -21.64
CA LEU A 54 4.05 5.35 -22.94
C LEU A 54 2.85 6.29 -23.06
N TYR A 55 2.01 6.33 -22.02
CA TYR A 55 0.83 7.20 -21.96
C TYR A 55 1.20 8.67 -22.17
N ASN A 56 2.23 9.17 -21.47
CA ASN A 56 2.69 10.55 -21.57
C ASN A 56 3.30 10.90 -22.95
N HIS A 57 3.70 9.88 -23.73
CA HIS A 57 4.22 10.05 -25.09
C HIS A 57 3.17 9.76 -26.18
N ASN A 58 1.88 9.70 -25.82
CA ASN A 58 0.78 9.38 -26.73
C ASN A 58 0.90 8.01 -27.42
N VAL A 59 1.60 7.07 -26.79
CA VAL A 59 1.67 5.67 -27.22
C VAL A 59 0.73 4.85 -26.34
N SER A 60 -0.13 4.03 -26.97
CA SER A 60 -1.07 3.19 -26.23
C SER A 60 -0.33 2.19 -25.32
N PRO A 61 -0.47 2.27 -23.98
CA PRO A 61 0.19 1.34 -23.06
C PRO A 61 -0.34 -0.11 -23.16
N TYR A 62 -1.50 -0.27 -23.78
CA TYR A 62 -2.22 -1.54 -23.91
C TYR A 62 -1.89 -2.30 -25.19
N ASP A 63 -1.26 -1.65 -26.17
CA ASP A 63 -1.06 -2.19 -27.53
C ASP A 63 0.10 -3.20 -27.65
N GLY A 64 0.70 -3.59 -26.52
CA GLY A 64 1.87 -4.50 -26.50
C GLY A 64 1.97 -5.37 -25.24
N GLY A 65 0.89 -5.50 -24.45
CA GLY A 65 0.89 -6.30 -23.22
C GLY A 65 1.85 -5.77 -22.13
N VAL A 66 2.26 -4.51 -22.21
CA VAL A 66 3.15 -3.90 -21.21
C VAL A 66 2.36 -3.53 -19.96
N TYR A 67 1.13 -3.00 -20.11
CA TYR A 67 0.31 -2.53 -19.00
C TYR A 67 -1.04 -3.28 -18.94
N HIS A 68 -1.35 -3.84 -17.76
CA HIS A 68 -2.56 -4.65 -17.52
C HIS A 68 -3.47 -4.10 -16.42
N GLN A 69 -3.19 -2.90 -15.92
CA GLN A 69 -4.02 -2.29 -14.87
C GLN A 69 -5.14 -1.44 -15.47
N ALA A 70 -6.04 -0.95 -14.63
CA ALA A 70 -7.20 -0.18 -15.08
C ALA A 70 -6.78 1.13 -15.80
N PRO A 71 -7.42 1.49 -16.93
CA PRO A 71 -7.08 2.71 -17.69
C PRO A 71 -7.14 3.98 -16.88
N LEU A 72 -8.07 4.07 -15.92
CA LEU A 72 -8.25 5.23 -15.04
C LEU A 72 -7.03 5.53 -14.17
N LEU A 73 -6.17 4.53 -13.91
CA LEU A 73 -4.96 4.74 -13.11
C LEU A 73 -3.90 5.56 -13.85
N LEU A 74 -3.84 5.49 -15.19
CA LEU A 74 -2.88 6.27 -15.98
C LEU A 74 -3.06 7.78 -15.83
N PRO A 75 -4.25 8.37 -16.10
CA PRO A 75 -4.45 9.80 -15.89
C PRO A 75 -4.40 10.19 -14.41
N LEU A 76 -4.72 9.30 -13.48
CA LEU A 76 -4.60 9.59 -12.06
C LEU A 76 -3.13 9.72 -11.64
N PHE A 77 -2.29 8.77 -12.05
CA PHE A 77 -0.88 8.75 -11.67
C PHE A 77 0.00 9.65 -12.54
N SER A 78 -0.44 10.05 -13.75
CA SER A 78 0.26 11.06 -14.54
C SER A 78 0.23 12.46 -13.91
N LEU A 79 -0.68 12.71 -12.96
CA LEU A 79 -0.74 13.93 -12.15
C LEU A 79 0.31 13.94 -11.02
N LEU A 80 0.91 12.80 -10.70
CA LEU A 80 1.92 12.70 -9.66
C LEU A 80 3.33 12.95 -10.21
N PRO A 81 4.27 13.45 -9.38
CA PRO A 81 5.68 13.54 -9.74
C PRO A 81 6.24 12.19 -10.19
N ASN A 82 7.14 12.21 -11.17
CA ASN A 82 7.83 11.01 -11.60
C ASN A 82 8.65 10.42 -10.44
N SER A 83 8.40 9.16 -10.13
CA SER A 83 9.06 8.43 -9.04
C SER A 83 10.57 8.26 -9.21
N LEU A 84 11.09 8.34 -10.44
CA LEU A 84 12.53 8.29 -10.70
C LEU A 84 13.22 9.60 -10.32
N ASP A 85 12.55 10.74 -10.56
CA ASP A 85 13.09 12.06 -10.27
C ASP A 85 12.86 12.45 -8.80
N TYR A 86 11.71 12.07 -8.24
CA TYR A 86 11.29 12.40 -6.88
C TYR A 86 10.92 11.14 -6.05
N PRO A 87 11.87 10.23 -5.77
CA PRO A 87 11.59 8.97 -5.09
C PRO A 87 11.03 9.15 -3.67
N ILE A 88 11.44 10.23 -2.99
CA ILE A 88 10.97 10.58 -1.64
C ILE A 88 9.44 10.77 -1.63
N PHE A 89 8.87 11.35 -2.68
CA PHE A 89 7.42 11.55 -2.77
C PHE A 89 6.69 10.21 -2.82
N THR A 90 7.20 9.27 -3.63
CA THR A 90 6.69 7.89 -3.68
C THR A 90 6.80 7.21 -2.32
N TYR A 91 7.95 7.31 -1.64
CA TYR A 91 8.14 6.72 -0.31
C TYR A 91 7.12 7.24 0.71
N ILE A 92 6.89 8.55 0.75
CA ILE A 92 5.91 9.17 1.65
C ILE A 92 4.51 8.66 1.35
N ILE A 93 4.11 8.57 0.08
CA ILE A 93 2.79 8.03 -0.29
C ILE A 93 2.63 6.59 0.19
N TYR A 94 3.61 5.71 -0.06
CA TYR A 94 3.53 4.32 0.39
C TYR A 94 3.43 4.25 1.92
N ILE A 95 4.23 5.03 2.65
CA ILE A 95 4.15 5.08 4.12
C ILE A 95 2.76 5.54 4.58
N LEU A 96 2.23 6.62 4.01
CA LEU A 96 0.92 7.14 4.37
C LEU A 96 -0.19 6.12 4.09
N VAL A 97 -0.16 5.48 2.94
CA VAL A 97 -1.14 4.44 2.58
C VAL A 97 -1.03 3.24 3.53
N ASP A 98 0.18 2.77 3.84
CA ASP A 98 0.41 1.68 4.80
C ASP A 98 -0.20 2.03 6.19
N LEU A 99 0.02 3.24 6.69
CA LEU A 99 -0.55 3.71 7.96
C LEU A 99 -2.08 3.85 7.89
N LEU A 100 -2.62 4.40 6.81
CA LEU A 100 -4.08 4.53 6.62
C LEU A 100 -4.76 3.16 6.54
N SER A 101 -4.13 2.20 5.86
CA SER A 101 -4.60 0.81 5.81
C SER A 101 -4.59 0.17 7.19
N ALA A 102 -3.53 0.34 7.97
CA ALA A 102 -3.48 -0.15 9.35
C ALA A 102 -4.58 0.49 10.22
N ASP A 103 -4.80 1.80 10.13
CA ASP A 103 -5.87 2.51 10.87
C ASP A 103 -7.27 2.03 10.44
N ALA A 104 -7.49 1.80 9.14
CA ALA A 104 -8.73 1.25 8.64
C ALA A 104 -8.99 -0.17 9.18
N LEU A 105 -7.96 -1.03 9.20
CA LEU A 105 -8.05 -2.37 9.77
C LEU A 105 -8.33 -2.34 11.28
N MET A 106 -7.72 -1.41 12.03
CA MET A 106 -8.04 -1.20 13.45
C MET A 106 -9.51 -0.84 13.64
N LYS A 107 -10.03 0.11 12.86
CA LYS A 107 -11.44 0.53 12.93
C LYS A 107 -12.39 -0.62 12.61
N ILE A 108 -12.05 -1.44 11.61
CA ILE A 108 -12.82 -2.63 11.26
C ILE A 108 -12.78 -3.68 12.40
N ALA A 109 -11.64 -3.83 13.06
CA ALA A 109 -11.51 -4.75 14.19
C ALA A 109 -12.33 -4.29 15.40
N ASP A 110 -12.26 -2.99 15.71
CA ASP A 110 -12.96 -2.36 16.83
C ASP A 110 -14.47 -2.28 16.61
N SER A 111 -14.94 -2.16 15.35
CA SER A 111 -16.38 -2.12 15.05
C SER A 111 -17.11 -3.42 15.41
N GLY A 112 -16.40 -4.56 15.41
CA GLY A 112 -16.99 -5.87 15.73
C GLY A 112 -17.87 -6.46 14.62
N GLU A 113 -18.06 -5.76 13.50
CA GLU A 113 -18.92 -6.18 12.38
C GLU A 113 -18.49 -7.51 11.77
N ALA A 114 -17.18 -7.81 11.78
CA ALA A 114 -16.65 -9.10 11.32
C ALA A 114 -17.08 -10.29 12.20
N ARG A 115 -17.53 -10.04 13.43
CA ARG A 115 -17.92 -11.07 14.41
C ARG A 115 -19.42 -11.23 14.53
N SER A 116 -20.14 -10.12 14.56
CA SER A 116 -21.59 -10.10 14.62
C SER A 116 -22.10 -8.95 13.77
N SER A 117 -22.84 -9.30 12.73
CA SER A 117 -23.63 -8.34 11.97
C SER A 117 -25.10 -8.46 12.36
N LYS A 118 -25.95 -7.66 11.71
CA LYS A 118 -27.40 -7.71 11.91
C LYS A 118 -28.02 -9.09 11.63
N LEU A 119 -27.46 -9.85 10.69
CA LEU A 119 -28.07 -11.10 10.18
C LEU A 119 -27.32 -12.36 10.60
N TYR A 120 -26.10 -12.23 11.11
CA TYR A 120 -25.26 -13.38 11.41
C TYR A 120 -24.26 -13.09 12.52
N THR A 121 -24.13 -14.03 13.45
CA THR A 121 -23.05 -14.04 14.44
C THR A 121 -22.15 -15.24 14.19
N SER A 122 -20.85 -14.98 14.04
CA SER A 122 -19.86 -16.02 13.81
C SER A 122 -19.72 -16.94 15.03
N PRO A 123 -19.65 -18.27 14.85
CA PRO A 123 -19.28 -19.21 15.90
C PRO A 123 -17.90 -18.92 16.52
N ARG A 124 -17.05 -18.16 15.82
CA ARG A 124 -15.72 -17.74 16.28
C ARG A 124 -15.71 -16.34 16.92
N LYS A 125 -16.86 -15.78 17.30
CA LYS A 125 -16.97 -14.42 17.88
C LYS A 125 -16.03 -14.16 19.06
N ASP A 126 -15.72 -15.21 19.83
CA ASP A 126 -14.88 -15.14 21.03
C ASP A 126 -13.38 -15.08 20.67
N LYS A 127 -13.00 -15.52 19.46
CA LYS A 127 -11.63 -15.41 18.94
C LYS A 127 -11.40 -14.01 18.39
N LYS A 128 -11.17 -13.05 19.29
CA LYS A 128 -10.83 -11.66 18.95
C LYS A 128 -9.35 -11.38 19.17
N TRP A 129 -8.79 -10.55 18.31
CA TRP A 129 -7.47 -9.96 18.46
C TRP A 129 -7.63 -8.48 18.78
N GLY A 130 -6.72 -7.92 19.57
CA GLY A 130 -6.73 -6.49 19.84
C GLY A 130 -6.45 -5.69 18.57
N SER A 131 -7.09 -4.53 18.39
CA SER A 131 -6.82 -3.68 17.21
C SER A 131 -5.35 -3.26 17.12
N LEU A 132 -4.69 -3.01 18.26
CA LEU A 132 -3.25 -2.77 18.31
C LEU A 132 -2.42 -3.98 17.87
N GLU A 133 -2.86 -5.21 18.18
CA GLU A 133 -2.18 -6.44 17.76
C GLU A 133 -2.34 -6.65 16.25
N ILE A 134 -3.54 -6.38 15.73
CA ILE A 134 -3.84 -6.45 14.29
C ILE A 134 -3.03 -5.42 13.51
N ALA A 135 -2.88 -4.20 14.03
CA ALA A 135 -2.07 -3.17 13.38
C ALA A 135 -0.56 -3.41 13.46
N ALA A 136 -0.11 -4.23 14.41
CA ALA A 136 1.30 -4.56 14.61
C ALA A 136 1.74 -5.83 13.84
N ALA A 137 0.79 -6.64 13.38
CA ALA A 137 1.01 -7.86 12.61
C ALA A 137 1.35 -7.55 11.15
#